data_AF-A0A7S6MED4-F1
#
_entry.id   AF-A0A7S6MED4-F1
#
_cell.length_a   1.000
_cell.length_b   1.000
_cell.length_c   1.000
_cell.angle_alpha   90.00
_cell.angle_beta   90.00
_cell.angle_gamma   90.00
#
_symmetry.space_group_name_H-M   'P 1'
#
loop_
_entity.id
_entity.type
_entity.pdbx_description
1 polymer ?
#
loop_
_entity_poly.entity_id
_entity_poly.type
_entity_poly.pdbx_seq_one_letter_code
_entity_poly.pdbx_strand_id
1 'polypeptide(L)'
;MQVSTLDTLSRGARGEILAVGDRSGSAGRLRCMGLREGVVVEVMADCDPTMLRVEGCCLAVGRELLRDVTICRCGCEKEDAASQALARSLGAKRRGPHA
;
A
#
# COMPACT_ATOMS: atom_id res chain seq x y z
N MET A 1 -0.81 -16.90 7.27
CA MET A 1 -1.69 -16.21 6.31
C MET A 1 -2.80 -15.52 7.08
N GLN A 2 -2.86 -14.19 7.06
CA GLN A 2 -3.95 -13.44 7.67
C GLN A 2 -4.77 -12.81 6.55
N VAL A 3 -6.05 -13.16 6.47
CA VAL A 3 -6.99 -12.57 5.52
C VAL A 3 -7.58 -11.29 6.12
N SER A 4 -7.57 -10.20 5.37
CA SER A 4 -8.09 -8.90 5.80
C SER A 4 -8.57 -8.09 4.60
N THR A 5 -9.25 -6.97 4.83
CA THR A 5 -9.57 -6.02 3.75
C THR A 5 -8.42 -5.04 3.53
N LEU A 6 -8.35 -4.46 2.33
CA LEU A 6 -7.25 -3.57 1.98
C LEU A 6 -7.23 -2.27 2.83
N ASP A 7 -8.39 -1.79 3.26
CA ASP A 7 -8.53 -0.62 4.17
C ASP A 7 -7.83 -0.82 5.54
N THR A 8 -7.63 -2.07 5.97
CA THR A 8 -6.97 -2.37 7.24
C THR A 8 -5.44 -2.40 7.14
N LEU A 9 -4.88 -2.24 5.94
CA LEU A 9 -3.44 -2.24 5.74
C LEU A 9 -2.83 -0.89 6.13
N SER A 10 -1.75 -0.94 6.90
CA SER A 10 -0.95 0.25 7.20
C SER A 10 0.03 0.56 6.06
N ARG A 11 0.50 1.80 5.99
CA ARG A 11 1.58 2.21 5.09
C ARG A 11 2.78 1.26 5.19
N GLY A 12 3.32 0.85 4.04
CA GLY A 12 4.42 -0.10 3.89
C GLY A 12 3.99 -1.56 3.91
N ALA A 13 2.73 -1.86 4.25
CA ALA A 13 2.25 -3.22 4.22
C ALA A 13 1.97 -3.70 2.79
N ARG A 14 2.21 -4.99 2.57
CA ARG A 14 1.97 -5.69 1.30
C ARG A 14 0.94 -6.79 1.48
N GLY A 15 0.12 -7.00 0.46
CA GLY A 15 -0.85 -8.08 0.43
C GLY A 15 -1.17 -8.52 -0.98
N GLU A 16 -1.56 -9.78 -1.12
CA GLU A 16 -2.06 -10.32 -2.39
C GLU A 16 -3.57 -10.23 -2.41
N ILE A 17 -4.15 -9.74 -3.51
CA ILE A 17 -5.60 -9.66 -3.67
C ILE A 17 -6.16 -11.07 -3.85
N LEU A 18 -7.03 -11.46 -2.93
CA LEU A 18 -7.76 -12.72 -2.99
C LEU A 18 -9.09 -12.58 -3.71
N ALA A 19 -9.75 -11.43 -3.56
CA ALA A 19 -11.05 -11.17 -4.17
C ALA A 19 -11.35 -9.66 -4.23
N VAL A 20 -12.13 -9.26 -5.24
CA VAL A 20 -12.72 -7.93 -5.33
C VAL A 20 -14.23 -8.08 -5.28
N GLY A 21 -14.81 -7.68 -4.15
CA GLY A 21 -16.25 -7.62 -3.93
C GLY A 21 -16.92 -6.53 -4.78
N ASP A 22 -18.20 -6.71 -5.04
CA ASP A 22 -18.99 -5.83 -5.91
C ASP A 22 -20.14 -5.12 -5.17
N ARG A 23 -20.01 -4.90 -3.84
CA ARG A 23 -21.11 -4.27 -3.08
C ARG A 23 -21.47 -2.89 -3.59
N SER A 24 -20.49 -2.16 -4.10
CA SER A 24 -20.65 -0.79 -4.62
C SER A 24 -20.87 -0.73 -6.15
N GLY A 25 -20.94 -1.87 -6.85
CA GLY A 25 -20.91 -1.91 -8.33
C GLY A 25 -19.59 -1.43 -8.93
N SER A 26 -18.55 -1.30 -8.10
CA SER A 26 -17.25 -0.73 -8.48
C SER A 26 -16.23 -1.79 -8.88
N ALA A 27 -16.55 -3.09 -8.78
CA ALA A 27 -15.56 -4.15 -9.02
C ALA A 27 -15.01 -4.10 -10.45
N GLY A 28 -15.86 -3.75 -11.43
CA GLY A 28 -15.43 -3.54 -12.81
C GLY A 28 -14.36 -2.45 -12.93
N ARG A 29 -14.55 -1.32 -12.25
CA ARG A 29 -13.59 -0.20 -12.26
C ARG A 29 -12.28 -0.59 -11.56
N LEU A 30 -12.37 -1.26 -10.42
CA LEU A 30 -11.19 -1.75 -9.68
C LEU A 30 -10.35 -2.72 -10.51
N ARG A 31 -10.99 -3.67 -11.20
CA ARG A 31 -10.31 -4.61 -12.12
C ARG A 31 -9.69 -3.90 -13.34
N CYS A 32 -10.34 -2.87 -13.86
CA CYS A 32 -9.78 -2.04 -14.95
C CYS A 32 -8.55 -1.25 -14.50
N MET A 33 -8.48 -0.86 -13.22
CA MET A 33 -7.32 -0.18 -12.64
C MET A 33 -6.17 -1.14 -12.28
N GLY A 34 -6.35 -2.46 -12.42
CA GLY A 34 -5.32 -3.45 -12.14
C GLY A 34 -5.47 -4.16 -10.78
N LEU A 35 -6.50 -3.83 -10.00
CA LEU A 35 -6.82 -4.55 -8.76
C LEU A 35 -7.57 -5.85 -9.12
N ARG A 36 -6.82 -6.94 -9.26
CA ARG A 36 -7.31 -8.26 -9.69
C ARG A 36 -6.79 -9.35 -8.76
N GLU A 37 -7.48 -10.48 -8.73
CA GLU A 37 -7.09 -11.66 -7.95
C GLU A 37 -5.69 -12.13 -8.34
N GLY A 38 -4.86 -12.45 -7.34
CA GLY A 38 -3.46 -12.85 -7.50
C GLY A 38 -2.47 -11.68 -7.64
N VAL A 39 -2.94 -10.43 -7.69
CA VAL A 39 -2.05 -9.25 -7.79
C VAL A 39 -1.56 -8.83 -6.41
N VAL A 40 -0.26 -8.58 -6.30
CA VAL A 40 0.37 -8.03 -5.08
C VAL A 40 0.26 -6.51 -5.09
N VAL A 41 -0.19 -5.96 -3.97
CA VAL A 41 -0.33 -4.52 -3.74
C VAL A 41 0.43 -4.08 -2.51
N GLU A 42 0.98 -2.87 -2.57
CA GLU A 42 1.69 -2.23 -1.46
C GLU A 42 1.04 -0.89 -1.10
N VAL A 43 0.82 -0.64 0.18
CA VAL A 43 0.28 0.66 0.64
C VAL A 43 1.39 1.70 0.72
N MET A 44 1.36 2.67 -0.17
CA MET A 44 2.31 3.80 -0.19
C MET A 44 1.92 4.88 0.82
N ALA A 45 0.63 5.14 1.01
CA ALA A 45 0.13 6.09 1.99
C ALA A 45 -1.27 5.71 2.48
N ASP A 46 -1.48 5.75 3.79
CA ASP A 46 -2.73 5.45 4.49
C ASP A 46 -3.57 6.73 4.72
N CYS A 47 -3.70 7.56 3.68
CA CYS A 47 -4.58 8.72 3.70
C CYS A 47 -5.90 8.39 2.99
N ASP A 48 -6.86 9.32 2.97
CA ASP A 48 -8.01 9.23 2.07
C ASP A 48 -7.88 10.31 0.99
N PRO A 49 -7.72 9.95 -0.29
CA PRO A 49 -7.64 8.58 -0.84
C PRO A 49 -6.33 7.86 -0.47
N THR A 50 -6.40 6.53 -0.36
CA THR A 50 -5.26 5.68 -0.03
C THR A 50 -4.41 5.46 -1.28
N MET A 51 -3.10 5.61 -1.14
CA MET A 51 -2.16 5.42 -2.24
C MET A 51 -1.63 3.99 -2.22
N LEU A 52 -1.83 3.28 -3.32
CA LEU A 52 -1.42 1.90 -3.53
C LEU A 52 -0.42 1.82 -4.66
N ARG A 53 0.55 0.90 -4.55
CA ARG A 53 1.39 0.50 -5.67
C ARG A 53 0.96 -0.88 -6.13
N VAL A 54 0.62 -0.98 -7.41
CA VAL A 54 0.08 -2.19 -8.05
C VAL A 54 0.83 -2.37 -9.36
N GLU A 55 1.55 -3.49 -9.51
CA GLU A 55 2.37 -3.80 -10.70
C GLU A 55 3.31 -2.65 -11.14
N GLY A 56 3.84 -1.89 -10.19
CA GLY A 56 4.72 -0.74 -10.47
C GLY A 56 4.01 0.58 -10.77
N CYS A 57 2.68 0.58 -10.91
CA CYS A 57 1.87 1.79 -11.04
C CYS A 57 1.38 2.28 -9.67
N CYS A 58 1.24 3.60 -9.51
CA CYS A 58 0.66 4.21 -8.31
C CYS A 58 -0.82 4.54 -8.55
N LEU A 59 -1.70 4.07 -7.68
CA LEU A 59 -3.14 4.26 -7.75
C LEU A 59 -3.64 4.94 -6.47
N ALA A 60 -4.44 5.99 -6.63
CA ALA A 60 -5.18 6.61 -5.54
C ALA A 60 -6.57 6.01 -5.50
N VAL A 61 -6.94 5.34 -4.41
CA VAL A 61 -8.22 4.67 -4.25
C VAL A 61 -8.86 5.10 -2.94
N GLY A 62 -10.11 5.59 -3.01
CA GLY A 62 -10.85 5.98 -1.81
C GLY A 62 -11.06 4.79 -0.87
N ARG A 63 -11.02 5.04 0.44
CA ARG A 63 -11.15 3.99 1.46
C ARG A 63 -12.43 3.16 1.32
N GLU A 64 -13.51 3.77 0.83
CA GLU A 64 -14.78 3.08 0.61
C GLU A 64 -14.65 1.89 -0.36
N LEU A 65 -13.88 2.04 -1.43
CA LEU A 65 -13.65 1.00 -2.44
C LEU A 65 -12.72 -0.10 -1.92
N LEU A 66 -11.82 0.24 -0.98
CA LEU A 66 -10.87 -0.70 -0.40
C LEU A 66 -11.50 -1.69 0.56
N ARG A 67 -12.68 -1.37 1.10
CA ARG A 67 -13.48 -2.29 1.92
C ARG A 67 -14.01 -3.48 1.12
N ASP A 68 -14.18 -3.29 -0.19
CA ASP A 68 -14.60 -4.36 -1.10
C ASP A 68 -13.42 -5.25 -1.55
N VAL A 69 -12.17 -4.86 -1.29
CA VAL A 69 -10.99 -5.63 -1.70
C VAL A 69 -10.50 -6.50 -0.55
N THR A 70 -10.56 -7.81 -0.74
CA THR A 70 -10.03 -8.80 0.20
C THR A 70 -8.62 -9.19 -0.18
N ILE A 71 -7.73 -9.23 0.81
CA ILE A 71 -6.34 -9.59 0.62
C ILE A 71 -5.87 -10.65 1.61
N CYS A 72 -4.82 -11.37 1.21
CA CYS A 72 -3.99 -12.12 2.12
C CYS A 72 -2.74 -11.30 2.44
N ARG A 73 -2.50 -11.03 3.73
CA ARG A 73 -1.21 -10.50 4.16
C ARG A 73 -0.17 -11.60 4.01
N CYS A 74 0.72 -11.41 3.05
CA CYS A 74 1.93 -12.19 2.98
C CYS A 74 2.91 -11.54 3.97
N GLY A 75 3.16 -12.21 5.11
CA GLY A 75 4.18 -11.80 6.06
C GLY A 75 5.56 -12.00 5.44
N CYS A 76 5.92 -11.15 4.47
CA CYS A 76 7.26 -11.10 3.92
C CYS A 76 7.98 -9.97 4.66
N GLU A 77 8.41 -10.30 5.88
CA GLU A 77 9.47 -9.60 6.58
C GLU A 77 10.74 -9.72 5.72
N LYS A 78 10.95 -8.77 4.80
CA LYS A 78 12.27 -8.35 4.29
C LYS A 78 12.08 -7.21 3.28
N GLU A 79 12.98 -6.22 3.39
CA GLU A 79 13.16 -5.06 2.50
C GLU A 79 12.43 -3.74 2.88
N ASP A 80 12.40 -3.37 4.18
CA ASP A 80 12.29 -1.95 4.59
C ASP A 80 13.58 -1.43 5.28
N ALA A 81 14.64 -2.25 5.33
CA ALA A 81 15.93 -1.82 5.88
C ALA A 81 16.64 -0.77 4.99
N ALA A 82 16.34 -0.72 3.69
CA ALA A 82 16.99 0.19 2.74
C ALA A 82 16.38 1.60 2.73
N SER A 83 15.06 1.74 2.88
CA SER A 83 14.39 3.04 2.77
C SER A 83 14.45 3.85 4.08
N GLN A 84 14.57 3.17 5.23
CA GLN A 84 14.70 3.82 6.54
C GLN A 84 16.12 4.37 6.80
N ALA A 85 17.14 3.83 6.11
CA ALA A 85 18.51 4.34 6.17
C ALA A 85 18.66 5.72 5.50
N LEU A 86 18.03 5.93 4.34
CA LEU A 86 18.08 7.21 3.61
C LEU A 86 17.38 8.36 4.36
N ALA A 87 16.31 8.07 5.11
CA ALA A 87 15.65 9.06 5.97
C ALA A 87 16.51 9.49 7.17
N ARG A 88 17.41 8.63 7.66
CA ARG A 88 18.35 8.96 8.75
C ARG A 88 19.58 9.73 8.27
N SER A 89 20.01 9.57 7.01
CA SER A 89 21.21 10.24 6.48
C SER A 89 21.01 11.73 6.19
N LEU A 90 19.78 12.21 5.98
CA LEU A 90 19.49 13.62 5.66
C LEU A 90 19.29 14.52 6.89
N GLY A 91 19.33 13.97 8.11
CA GLY A 91 19.18 14.75 9.37
C GLY A 91 20.49 15.30 9.97
N ALA A 92 21.65 14.93 9.45
CA ALA A 92 22.95 15.22 10.09
C ALA A 92 23.77 16.32 9.39
N LYS A 93 23.14 17.43 8.97
CA LYS A 93 23.91 18.55 8.40
C LYS A 93 23.30 19.93 8.62
N ARG A 94 22.93 20.27 9.87
CA ARG A 94 22.78 21.67 10.29
C ARG A 94 23.23 21.86 11.74
N ARG A 95 24.51 22.18 11.92
CA ARG A 95 25.02 23.23 12.81
C ARG A 95 26.42 23.56 12.32
N GLY A 96 26.55 24.76 11.76
CA GLY A 96 27.79 25.29 11.21
C GLY A 96 28.80 25.69 12.30
N PRO A 97 30.00 26.13 11.89
CA PRO A 97 31.10 26.49 12.75
C PRO A 97 30.96 27.96 13.19
N HIS A 98 31.19 28.26 14.47
CA HIS A 98 31.54 29.59 15.00
C HIS A 98 32.10 29.30 16.40
N ALA A 99 33.42 29.34 16.57
CA ALA A 99 34.27 30.52 16.81
C ALA A 99 34.74 30.46 18.27
#